data_AF-A0AAU6E1X4-F1
#
_entry.id   AF-A0AAU6E1X4-F1
#
_cell.length_a   1.000
_cell.length_b   1.000
_cell.length_c   1.000
_cell.angle_alpha   90.00
_cell.angle_beta   90.00
_cell.angle_gamma   90.00
#
_symmetry.space_group_name_H-M   'P 1'
#
loop_
_entity.id
_entity.type
_entity.pdbx_description
1 polymer ?
#
loop_
_entity_poly.entity_id
_entity_poly.type
_entity_poly.pdbx_seq_one_letter_code
_entity_poly.pdbx_strand_id
1 'polypeptide(L)'
;MAAAPVEAAAIAPCPDIKGLPDPALCSTHEDMFPGARTGVRTGPEAAGPRLTARQADAAADAAPAQIACEGDGVSGKRVQMLYVREPSMPDRYNQFMPMFQAWLASADDVFNDAAAEKGQSRHIRFVTKTVPGGCQIVIQPVVVPAGSLATLASSIAALRGLGYELPDRKYFMFTESTALCGTAQLYKDDRPGPENYNNFATTYGRVDATPNCFGANAFTHELGHALGAVQTSAPNSDGKGHCSDLYSTMCYGGTPTWSCPEWKSNLVPDCNHDDYFNMAPEPGSYLDTHWNIANNDFLIKGNTAASAPHPTIGLTYVITNVSTGGAMEPVGGSAASMARLSQRARTNKPSQKWLMGYKTGLQFVNMNSRMCVDSAYEGTVPGTQAVQYGCKGSDAMRWTYLSQTDGSHAIINWKSGLALTAVAAYPAPLQQQPYTGAANQRWKFNRMTDAGLVNGATHYLTGIGTRENAEVLKASKTSGAAITHAAAAGTKNQQWKLRKLTSPASSWQLVNANSGMCMGLKTANATAGTQIVQSACSTATSSRQAWLLRRVADGTYLVVNAHSQRVLNMTAGSLSVLTQQVLAADQSSQIWALKPL
;
A
#
# COMPACT_ATOMS: atom_id res chain seq x y z
N MET A 1 24.23 -16.07 -24.05
CA MET A 1 24.00 -17.45 -23.57
C MET A 1 22.61 -17.47 -22.96
N ALA A 2 21.72 -18.32 -23.48
CA ALA A 2 20.34 -18.42 -23.01
C ALA A 2 20.33 -18.97 -21.57
N ALA A 3 19.59 -18.30 -20.68
CA ALA A 3 19.35 -18.80 -19.33
C ALA A 3 18.51 -20.08 -19.41
N ALA A 4 18.95 -21.14 -18.74
CA ALA A 4 18.20 -22.38 -18.59
C ALA A 4 16.89 -22.12 -17.81
N PRO A 5 15.83 -22.89 -18.06
CA PRO A 5 14.61 -22.81 -17.26
C PRO A 5 14.94 -23.17 -15.81
N VAL A 6 14.45 -22.37 -14.87
CA VAL A 6 14.52 -22.65 -13.43
C VAL A 6 13.70 -23.92 -13.18
N GLU A 7 14.36 -25.00 -12.72
CA GLU A 7 13.68 -26.21 -12.24
C GLU A 7 12.68 -25.83 -11.14
N ALA A 8 11.51 -26.48 -11.14
CA ALA A 8 10.52 -26.33 -10.08
C ALA A 8 11.19 -26.56 -8.72
N ALA A 9 11.15 -25.54 -7.85
CA ALA A 9 11.70 -25.64 -6.51
C ALA A 9 11.08 -26.86 -5.81
N ALA A 10 11.92 -27.70 -5.19
CA ALA A 10 11.45 -28.84 -4.42
C ALA A 10 10.48 -28.35 -3.32
N ILE A 11 9.25 -28.89 -3.32
CA ILE A 11 8.24 -28.60 -2.29
C ILE A 11 8.87 -28.88 -0.94
N ALA A 12 8.95 -27.87 -0.07
CA ALA A 12 9.45 -28.07 1.28
C ALA A 12 8.46 -28.98 2.02
N PRO A 13 8.86 -30.20 2.46
CA PRO A 13 7.99 -31.01 3.28
C PRO A 13 7.67 -30.22 4.55
N CYS A 14 6.39 -30.08 4.85
CA CYS A 14 5.97 -29.45 6.09
C CYS A 14 6.45 -30.28 7.28
N PRO A 15 6.66 -29.67 8.46
CA PRO A 15 7.19 -30.39 9.61
C PRO A 15 6.36 -31.65 9.87
N ASP A 16 7.01 -32.75 10.25
CA ASP A 16 6.36 -33.99 10.66
C ASP A 16 5.44 -33.74 11.86
N ILE A 17 4.21 -33.30 11.62
CA ILE A 17 3.20 -33.24 12.66
C ILE A 17 2.79 -34.67 12.92
N LYS A 18 3.21 -35.19 14.08
CA LYS A 18 2.83 -36.52 14.56
C LYS A 18 1.29 -36.60 14.57
N GLY A 19 0.70 -37.37 13.65
CA GLY A 19 -0.75 -37.51 13.52
C GLY A 19 -1.42 -36.75 12.36
N LEU A 20 -0.67 -36.11 11.46
CA LEU A 20 -1.23 -35.71 10.15
C LEU A 20 -1.53 -36.98 9.32
N PRO A 21 -2.73 -37.10 8.74
CA PRO A 21 -3.08 -38.26 7.92
C PRO A 21 -2.36 -38.26 6.56
N ASP A 22 -1.94 -37.09 6.06
CA ASP A 22 -1.29 -36.97 4.73
C ASP A 22 -0.36 -35.73 4.65
N PRO A 23 0.96 -35.91 4.40
CA PRO A 23 1.89 -34.82 4.12
C PRO A 23 1.52 -33.96 2.89
N ALA A 24 0.68 -34.46 1.96
CA ALA A 24 0.22 -33.74 0.77
C ALA A 24 -0.79 -32.62 1.09
N LEU A 25 -1.27 -32.53 2.33
CA LEU A 25 -2.14 -31.44 2.79
C LEU A 25 -1.42 -30.10 2.88
N CYS A 26 -0.10 -30.08 2.86
CA CYS A 26 0.67 -28.85 2.98
C CYS A 26 1.34 -28.48 1.66
N SER A 27 1.18 -27.22 1.24
CA SER A 27 1.79 -26.67 0.04
C SER A 27 2.61 -25.43 0.35
N THR A 28 3.58 -25.16 -0.51
CA THR A 28 4.34 -23.90 -0.51
C THR A 28 3.83 -23.03 -1.64
N HIS A 29 3.52 -21.78 -1.31
CA HIS A 29 3.12 -20.78 -2.29
C HIS A 29 4.25 -19.77 -2.39
N GLU A 30 4.63 -19.45 -3.63
CA GLU A 30 5.63 -18.44 -3.95
C GLU A 30 4.92 -17.35 -4.74
N ASP A 31 5.30 -16.12 -4.47
CA ASP A 31 4.73 -14.97 -5.16
C ASP A 31 5.81 -14.03 -5.70
N MET A 32 5.43 -13.20 -6.68
CA MET A 32 6.24 -12.14 -7.25
C MET A 32 5.39 -10.89 -7.47
N PHE A 33 5.52 -9.95 -6.53
CA PHE A 33 4.81 -8.67 -6.58
C PHE A 33 5.13 -7.86 -7.85
N PRO A 34 4.16 -7.09 -8.38
CA PRO A 34 4.39 -6.24 -9.55
C PRO A 34 5.62 -5.33 -9.44
N GLY A 35 6.49 -5.41 -10.44
CA GLY A 35 7.73 -4.64 -10.52
C GLY A 35 8.86 -5.17 -9.62
N ALA A 36 8.69 -6.33 -8.99
CA ALA A 36 9.77 -7.02 -8.30
C ALA A 36 10.96 -7.26 -9.24
N ARG A 37 12.17 -7.19 -8.70
CA ARG A 37 13.43 -7.37 -9.45
C ARG A 37 14.32 -8.36 -8.73
N THR A 38 14.08 -9.64 -8.96
CA THR A 38 14.90 -10.71 -8.38
C THR A 38 16.37 -10.54 -8.77
N GLY A 39 17.27 -10.99 -7.89
CA GLY A 39 18.71 -10.77 -7.99
C GLY A 39 19.18 -9.37 -7.60
N VAL A 40 18.27 -8.39 -7.46
CA VAL A 40 18.60 -7.02 -7.03
C VAL A 40 18.26 -6.87 -5.54
N ARG A 41 19.08 -6.13 -4.80
CA ARG A 41 18.87 -5.85 -3.38
C ARG A 41 18.18 -4.50 -3.17
N THR A 42 17.24 -4.41 -2.22
CA THR A 42 16.65 -3.11 -1.82
C THR A 42 17.53 -2.37 -0.80
N GLY A 43 17.44 -1.05 -0.80
CA GLY A 43 18.11 -0.13 0.13
C GLY A 43 19.63 0.01 -0.02
N PRO A 44 20.33 0.72 0.90
CA PRO A 44 21.76 0.91 0.83
C PRO A 44 22.49 -0.43 0.92
N GLU A 45 23.57 -0.49 0.16
CA GLU A 45 24.58 -1.52 0.28
C GLU A 45 25.26 -1.44 1.65
N ALA A 46 25.87 -2.52 2.10
CA ALA A 46 26.44 -2.66 3.45
C ALA A 46 27.53 -1.62 3.82
N ALA A 47 27.99 -0.82 2.86
CA ALA A 47 28.90 0.30 3.03
C ALA A 47 28.22 1.61 3.48
N GLY A 48 26.89 1.61 3.68
CA GLY A 48 26.19 2.75 4.28
C GLY A 48 26.64 3.02 5.73
N PRO A 49 26.56 4.27 6.22
CA PRO A 49 26.95 4.58 7.59
C PRO A 49 26.06 3.84 8.58
N ARG A 50 26.70 3.00 9.40
CA ARG A 50 26.04 2.26 10.47
C ARG A 50 25.71 3.20 11.63
N LEU A 51 24.57 2.98 12.27
CA LEU A 51 24.29 3.56 13.58
C LEU A 51 25.42 3.17 14.54
N THR A 52 25.86 4.10 15.39
CA THR A 52 26.63 3.68 16.58
C THR A 52 25.76 2.75 17.43
N ALA A 53 26.36 1.86 18.23
CA ALA A 53 25.60 0.93 19.08
C ALA A 53 24.55 1.67 19.93
N ARG A 54 24.94 2.80 20.55
CA ARG A 54 24.03 3.65 21.33
C ARG A 54 22.88 4.23 20.50
N GLN A 55 23.12 4.60 19.25
CA GLN A 55 22.05 5.09 18.36
C GLN A 55 21.13 3.95 17.91
N ALA A 56 21.67 2.76 17.68
CA ALA A 56 20.87 1.59 17.36
C ALA A 56 19.97 1.19 18.54
N ASP A 57 20.52 1.17 19.76
CA ASP A 57 19.78 0.88 20.98
C ASP A 57 18.70 1.95 21.24
N ALA A 58 19.05 3.23 21.12
CA ALA A 58 18.06 4.31 21.27
C ALA A 58 16.99 4.29 20.18
N ALA A 59 17.34 3.94 18.93
CA ALA A 59 16.38 3.80 17.83
C ALA A 59 15.43 2.61 18.04
N ALA A 60 15.96 1.51 18.57
CA ALA A 60 15.16 0.36 18.98
C ALA A 60 14.26 0.73 20.16
N ASP A 61 14.76 1.36 21.21
CA ASP A 61 13.94 1.68 22.39
C ASP A 61 12.93 2.82 22.14
N ALA A 62 13.20 3.72 21.19
CA ALA A 62 12.27 4.77 20.75
C ALA A 62 11.14 4.27 19.84
N ALA A 63 10.96 2.96 19.72
CA ALA A 63 9.97 2.34 18.84
C ALA A 63 8.86 1.61 19.60
N PRO A 64 8.08 2.27 20.48
CA PRO A 64 6.90 1.66 21.08
C PRO A 64 5.77 1.70 20.04
N ALA A 65 5.91 0.93 18.95
CA ALA A 65 4.85 0.76 17.98
C ALA A 65 3.64 0.15 18.70
N GLN A 66 2.45 0.68 18.42
CA GLN A 66 1.14 0.31 18.97
C GLN A 66 0.69 -1.11 18.57
N ILE A 67 1.59 -2.09 18.63
CA ILE A 67 1.20 -3.49 18.53
C ILE A 67 0.41 -3.87 19.78
N ALA A 68 -0.53 -4.80 19.64
CA ALA A 68 -1.23 -5.33 20.80
C ALA A 68 -0.30 -6.20 21.65
N CYS A 69 -0.16 -5.85 22.92
CA CYS A 69 0.56 -6.64 23.90
C CYS A 69 -0.35 -7.72 24.46
N GLU A 70 0.11 -8.97 24.51
CA GLU A 70 -0.64 -10.09 25.08
C GLU A 70 0.24 -10.98 25.95
N GLY A 71 -0.17 -11.17 27.19
CA GLY A 71 0.52 -12.01 28.17
C GLY A 71 1.94 -11.53 28.46
N ASP A 72 2.88 -12.47 28.56
CA ASP A 72 4.32 -12.22 28.74
C ASP A 72 5.04 -11.86 27.43
N GLY A 73 4.31 -11.83 26.31
CA GLY A 73 4.85 -11.59 24.97
C GLY A 73 5.52 -12.80 24.31
N VAL A 74 5.63 -13.95 24.98
CA VAL A 74 6.43 -15.10 24.51
C VAL A 74 5.63 -16.41 24.53
N SER A 75 4.83 -16.66 25.56
CA SER A 75 4.10 -17.92 25.74
C SER A 75 2.87 -18.02 24.82
N GLY A 76 2.52 -19.26 24.43
CA GLY A 76 1.36 -19.55 23.59
C GLY A 76 1.59 -19.28 22.10
N LYS A 77 0.52 -19.35 21.29
CA LYS A 77 0.59 -19.16 19.83
C LYS A 77 1.19 -17.80 19.49
N ARG A 78 2.27 -17.75 18.71
CA ARG A 78 2.94 -16.49 18.35
C ARG A 78 3.49 -16.50 16.92
N VAL A 79 3.45 -15.35 16.25
CA VAL A 79 4.24 -15.08 15.04
C VAL A 79 5.63 -14.63 15.47
N GLN A 80 6.65 -15.42 15.15
CA GLN A 80 8.03 -15.14 15.54
C GLN A 80 8.85 -14.66 14.35
N MET A 81 9.36 -13.42 14.46
CA MET A 81 10.09 -12.76 13.40
C MET A 81 11.59 -13.02 13.51
N LEU A 82 12.21 -13.37 12.39
CA LEU A 82 13.62 -13.65 12.26
C LEU A 82 14.21 -12.77 11.16
N TYR A 83 15.39 -12.19 11.42
CA TYR A 83 16.23 -11.62 10.37
C TYR A 83 17.32 -12.63 10.03
N VAL A 84 17.21 -13.27 8.86
CA VAL A 84 18.03 -14.43 8.51
C VAL A 84 19.04 -14.08 7.42
N ARG A 85 20.30 -14.41 7.65
CA ARG A 85 21.36 -14.24 6.65
C ARG A 85 22.33 -15.42 6.63
N GLU A 86 23.00 -15.60 5.51
CA GLU A 86 24.18 -16.46 5.43
C GLU A 86 25.45 -15.70 5.84
N PRO A 87 26.57 -16.37 6.14
CA PRO A 87 27.76 -15.70 6.69
C PRO A 87 28.38 -14.68 5.72
N SER A 88 28.31 -14.93 4.41
CA SER A 88 28.82 -14.05 3.35
C SER A 88 27.89 -12.89 3.00
N MET A 89 26.64 -12.93 3.48
CA MET A 89 25.66 -11.89 3.19
C MET A 89 25.85 -10.67 4.11
N PRO A 90 25.47 -9.47 3.63
CA PRO A 90 25.58 -8.26 4.42
C PRO A 90 24.73 -8.32 5.69
N ASP A 91 25.21 -7.69 6.76
CA ASP A 91 24.45 -7.53 8.00
C ASP A 91 23.91 -6.09 8.08
N ARG A 92 22.61 -5.94 7.83
CA ARG A 92 21.88 -4.67 7.83
C ARG A 92 20.84 -4.60 8.93
N TYR A 93 20.88 -5.54 9.87
CA TYR A 93 19.91 -5.67 10.96
C TYR A 93 19.76 -4.36 11.74
N ASN A 94 20.86 -3.82 12.27
CA ASN A 94 20.84 -2.57 13.05
C ASN A 94 20.49 -1.34 12.21
N GLN A 95 20.77 -1.38 10.91
CA GLN A 95 20.49 -0.27 10.01
C GLN A 95 19.00 -0.14 9.71
N PHE A 96 18.30 -1.28 9.57
CA PHE A 96 16.90 -1.33 9.19
C PHE A 96 15.96 -1.70 10.33
N MET A 97 16.45 -1.91 11.55
CA MET A 97 15.60 -2.28 12.69
C MET A 97 14.34 -1.39 12.84
N PRO A 98 14.43 -0.04 12.85
CA PRO A 98 13.23 0.80 12.95
C PRO A 98 12.28 0.59 11.77
N MET A 99 12.82 0.31 10.59
CA MET A 99 12.06 0.05 9.38
C MET A 99 11.38 -1.32 9.41
N PHE A 100 12.06 -2.36 9.89
CA PHE A 100 11.46 -3.69 10.08
C PHE A 100 10.29 -3.65 11.06
N GLN A 101 10.45 -2.94 12.18
CA GLN A 101 9.37 -2.74 13.14
C GLN A 101 8.20 -1.96 12.54
N ALA A 102 8.50 -0.90 11.78
CA ALA A 102 7.48 -0.14 11.06
C ALA A 102 6.70 -1.00 10.06
N TRP A 103 7.38 -1.89 9.33
CA TRP A 103 6.74 -2.79 8.38
C TRP A 103 5.81 -3.80 9.05
N LEU A 104 6.26 -4.39 10.16
CA LEU A 104 5.45 -5.37 10.89
C LEU A 104 4.27 -4.72 11.61
N ALA A 105 4.43 -3.50 12.12
CA ALA A 105 3.31 -2.71 12.62
C ALA A 105 2.33 -2.34 11.49
N SER A 106 2.83 -1.97 10.31
CA SER A 106 1.96 -1.70 9.15
C SER A 106 1.20 -2.96 8.69
N ALA A 107 1.79 -4.15 8.87
CA ALA A 107 1.12 -5.41 8.60
C ALA A 107 0.03 -5.73 9.63
N ASP A 108 0.24 -5.39 10.90
CA ASP A 108 -0.78 -5.45 11.94
C ASP A 108 -1.98 -4.54 11.63
N ASP A 109 -1.68 -3.31 11.21
CA ASP A 109 -2.68 -2.30 10.84
C ASP A 109 -3.62 -2.82 9.73
N VAL A 110 -3.14 -3.64 8.78
CA VAL A 110 -3.96 -4.27 7.71
C VAL A 110 -5.09 -5.12 8.30
N PHE A 111 -4.77 -6.04 9.22
CA PHE A 111 -5.79 -6.90 9.84
C PHE A 111 -6.70 -6.10 10.77
N ASN A 112 -6.15 -5.13 11.49
CA ASN A 112 -6.91 -4.34 12.45
C ASN A 112 -7.87 -3.35 11.76
N ASP A 113 -7.46 -2.71 10.67
CA ASP A 113 -8.30 -1.82 9.88
C ASP A 113 -9.51 -2.56 9.31
N ALA A 114 -9.28 -3.73 8.71
CA ALA A 114 -10.37 -4.55 8.21
C ALA A 114 -11.29 -5.05 9.32
N ALA A 115 -10.73 -5.36 10.50
CA ALA A 115 -11.54 -5.69 11.66
C ALA A 115 -12.41 -4.53 12.15
N ALA A 116 -11.86 -3.31 12.11
CA ALA A 116 -12.52 -2.10 12.56
C ALA A 116 -13.73 -1.71 11.71
N GLU A 117 -13.79 -2.13 10.43
CA GLU A 117 -14.97 -1.92 9.58
C GLU A 117 -16.25 -2.57 10.16
N LYS A 118 -16.09 -3.61 11.00
CA LYS A 118 -17.17 -4.28 11.74
C LYS A 118 -17.14 -3.98 13.24
N GLY A 119 -16.44 -2.93 13.66
CA GLY A 119 -16.39 -2.50 15.05
C GLY A 119 -15.59 -3.42 15.98
N GLN A 120 -14.70 -4.25 15.45
CA GLN A 120 -13.87 -5.22 16.18
C GLN A 120 -12.38 -4.96 15.94
N SER A 121 -11.48 -5.71 16.57
CA SER A 121 -10.04 -5.65 16.32
C SER A 121 -9.42 -7.02 16.05
N ARG A 122 -8.39 -7.03 15.21
CA ARG A 122 -7.52 -8.18 14.95
C ARG A 122 -6.09 -7.68 14.87
N HIS A 123 -5.28 -8.09 15.84
CA HIS A 123 -3.85 -7.79 15.84
C HIS A 123 -3.06 -9.07 15.65
N ILE A 124 -1.99 -9.01 14.87
CA ILE A 124 -1.02 -10.09 14.75
C ILE A 124 -0.38 -10.34 16.12
N ARG A 125 -0.45 -11.59 16.56
CA ARG A 125 0.05 -12.03 17.86
C ARG A 125 1.57 -12.27 17.78
N PHE A 126 2.35 -11.20 17.68
CA PHE A 126 3.81 -11.29 17.58
C PHE A 126 4.47 -11.80 18.87
N VAL A 127 5.65 -12.40 18.74
CA VAL A 127 6.61 -12.46 19.87
C VAL A 127 7.06 -11.04 20.20
N THR A 128 6.95 -10.65 21.46
CA THR A 128 7.27 -9.31 21.94
C THR A 128 8.14 -9.34 23.20
N LYS A 129 8.81 -8.22 23.48
CA LYS A 129 9.45 -7.93 24.76
C LYS A 129 8.79 -6.71 25.41
N THR A 130 8.80 -6.65 26.74
CA THR A 130 8.32 -5.48 27.48
C THR A 130 9.30 -4.32 27.34
N VAL A 131 8.79 -3.12 27.09
CA VAL A 131 9.54 -1.86 27.04
C VAL A 131 8.80 -0.78 27.83
N PRO A 132 9.44 0.34 28.24
CA PRO A 132 8.73 1.43 28.89
C PRO A 132 7.54 1.92 28.06
N GLY A 133 6.33 1.86 28.64
CA GLY A 133 5.10 2.31 27.98
C GLY A 133 4.44 1.30 27.04
N GLY A 134 4.90 0.03 26.98
CA GLY A 134 4.24 -1.01 26.19
C GLY A 134 5.09 -2.25 25.93
N CYS A 135 4.96 -2.80 24.73
CA CYS A 135 5.77 -3.90 24.23
C CYS A 135 6.30 -3.60 22.84
N GLN A 136 7.31 -4.36 22.42
CA GLN A 136 7.97 -4.21 21.14
C GLN A 136 8.12 -5.58 20.47
N ILE A 137 7.92 -5.65 19.15
CA ILE A 137 8.15 -6.86 18.37
C ILE A 137 9.62 -7.28 18.49
N VAL A 138 9.85 -8.56 18.79
CA VAL A 138 11.18 -9.16 18.76
C VAL A 138 11.45 -9.68 17.35
N ILE A 139 12.53 -9.17 16.74
CA ILE A 139 13.04 -9.66 15.47
C ILE A 139 14.41 -10.25 15.77
N GLN A 140 14.55 -11.57 15.69
CA GLN A 140 15.79 -12.22 16.13
C GLN A 140 16.78 -12.35 14.96
N PRO A 141 18.02 -11.83 15.05
CA PRO A 141 19.03 -12.05 14.02
C PRO A 141 19.53 -13.49 14.07
N VAL A 142 19.54 -14.17 12.91
CA VAL A 142 19.96 -15.57 12.77
C VAL A 142 20.94 -15.69 11.61
N VAL A 143 22.09 -16.31 11.89
CA VAL A 143 23.05 -16.70 10.84
C VAL A 143 22.89 -18.18 10.58
N VAL A 144 22.45 -18.53 9.38
CA VAL A 144 22.30 -19.91 8.91
C VAL A 144 23.52 -20.33 8.08
N PRO A 145 23.81 -21.64 7.94
CA PRO A 145 24.90 -22.12 7.06
C PRO A 145 24.77 -21.60 5.63
N ALA A 146 25.89 -21.45 4.92
CA ALA A 146 25.89 -21.04 3.51
C ALA A 146 25.06 -22.00 2.64
N GLY A 147 24.29 -21.46 1.69
CA GLY A 147 23.35 -22.21 0.85
C GLY A 147 21.99 -22.49 1.49
N SER A 148 21.78 -22.17 2.77
CA SER A 148 20.49 -22.40 3.44
C SER A 148 19.37 -21.53 2.87
N LEU A 149 19.67 -20.38 2.27
CA LEU A 149 18.69 -19.49 1.68
C LEU A 149 18.42 -19.77 0.18
N ALA A 150 18.88 -20.90 -0.37
CA ALA A 150 18.60 -21.27 -1.76
C ALA A 150 17.12 -21.58 -2.02
N THR A 151 16.43 -22.24 -1.08
CA THR A 151 15.00 -22.59 -1.17
C THR A 151 14.33 -22.37 0.18
N LEU A 152 12.99 -22.39 0.23
CA LEU A 152 12.28 -22.41 1.51
C LEU A 152 12.60 -23.68 2.30
N ALA A 153 12.71 -24.84 1.63
CA ALA A 153 13.02 -26.13 2.27
C ALA A 153 14.36 -26.11 3.02
N SER A 154 15.42 -25.63 2.36
CA SER A 154 16.74 -25.49 2.98
C SER A 154 16.74 -24.46 4.13
N SER A 155 15.92 -23.41 4.01
CA SER A 155 15.78 -22.39 5.04
C SER A 155 15.16 -22.98 6.31
N ILE A 156 14.08 -23.76 6.14
CA ILE A 156 13.39 -24.46 7.22
C ILE A 156 14.32 -25.46 7.90
N ALA A 157 15.01 -26.30 7.13
CA ALA A 157 15.93 -27.29 7.69
C ALA A 157 17.03 -26.65 8.56
N ALA A 158 17.62 -25.54 8.08
CA ALA A 158 18.62 -24.80 8.83
C ALA A 158 18.06 -24.19 10.12
N LEU A 159 16.89 -23.56 10.07
CA LEU A 159 16.25 -22.97 11.24
C LEU A 159 15.86 -24.02 12.28
N ARG A 160 15.33 -25.17 11.84
CA ARG A 160 15.03 -26.30 12.74
C ARG A 160 16.29 -26.84 13.42
N GLY A 161 17.39 -26.96 12.67
CA GLY A 161 18.70 -27.33 13.22
C GLY A 161 19.22 -26.34 14.28
N LEU A 162 18.70 -25.11 14.30
CA LEU A 162 18.99 -24.09 15.31
C LEU A 162 17.92 -24.00 16.42
N GLY A 163 16.93 -24.89 16.44
CA GLY A 163 15.89 -24.97 17.47
C GLY A 163 14.63 -24.13 17.21
N TYR A 164 14.48 -23.54 16.02
CA TYR A 164 13.24 -22.81 15.65
C TYR A 164 12.16 -23.78 15.15
N GLU A 165 11.62 -24.60 16.05
CA GLU A 165 10.63 -25.64 15.74
C GLU A 165 9.51 -25.79 16.79
N LEU A 166 9.24 -24.74 17.56
CA LEU A 166 8.17 -24.78 18.56
C LEU A 166 6.80 -24.99 17.88
N PRO A 167 5.92 -25.83 18.48
CA PRO A 167 4.64 -26.23 17.89
C PRO A 167 3.62 -25.09 17.79
N ASP A 168 3.78 -24.04 18.60
CA ASP A 168 2.89 -22.89 18.71
C ASP A 168 3.46 -21.65 18.01
N ARG A 169 4.24 -21.84 16.94
CA ARG A 169 4.91 -20.75 16.22
C ARG A 169 4.59 -20.72 14.74
N LYS A 170 4.41 -19.51 14.23
CA LYS A 170 4.59 -19.21 12.81
C LYS A 170 5.90 -18.46 12.67
N TYR A 171 6.92 -19.08 12.08
CA TYR A 171 8.23 -18.48 11.93
C TYR A 171 8.31 -17.71 10.61
N PHE A 172 8.63 -16.43 10.68
CA PHE A 172 8.74 -15.58 9.50
C PHE A 172 10.12 -14.98 9.37
N MET A 173 10.69 -15.10 8.17
CA MET A 173 12.06 -14.70 7.89
C MET A 173 12.08 -13.47 6.98
N PHE A 174 12.63 -12.37 7.46
CA PHE A 174 13.21 -11.35 6.59
C PHE A 174 14.63 -11.77 6.24
N THR A 175 14.89 -12.04 4.97
CA THR A 175 16.19 -12.59 4.56
C THR A 175 17.02 -11.62 3.73
N GLU A 176 18.33 -11.79 3.82
CA GLU A 176 19.28 -11.09 2.95
C GLU A 176 19.42 -11.77 1.57
N SER A 177 18.65 -12.80 1.25
CA SER A 177 18.61 -13.32 -0.11
C SER A 177 17.86 -12.37 -1.05
N THR A 178 18.04 -12.54 -2.35
CA THR A 178 17.33 -11.82 -3.42
C THR A 178 16.74 -12.79 -4.45
N ALA A 179 16.59 -14.07 -4.06
CA ALA A 179 16.24 -15.17 -4.95
C ALA A 179 14.76 -15.14 -5.34
N LEU A 180 13.90 -14.76 -4.40
CA LEU A 180 12.44 -14.70 -4.57
C LEU A 180 11.88 -13.35 -4.09
N CYS A 181 10.56 -13.20 -4.13
CA CYS A 181 9.88 -12.07 -3.50
C CYS A 181 9.43 -12.46 -2.09
N GLY A 182 8.50 -13.43 -2.01
CA GLY A 182 8.03 -14.05 -0.79
C GLY A 182 7.63 -15.51 -1.04
N THR A 183 7.60 -16.29 0.04
CA THR A 183 7.04 -17.64 0.04
C THR A 183 6.63 -18.08 1.44
N ALA A 184 5.53 -18.82 1.55
CA ALA A 184 5.08 -19.40 2.80
C ALA A 184 4.39 -20.75 2.62
N GLN A 185 4.36 -21.50 3.72
CA GLN A 185 3.60 -22.73 3.83
C GLN A 185 2.12 -22.44 4.12
N LEU A 186 1.25 -23.21 3.46
CA LEU A 186 -0.20 -23.22 3.63
C LEU A 186 -0.66 -24.68 3.83
N TYR A 187 -1.54 -24.94 4.79
CA TYR A 187 -2.26 -26.20 4.85
C TYR A 187 -3.60 -26.07 4.10
N LYS A 188 -3.87 -27.01 3.21
CA LYS A 188 -5.16 -27.21 2.53
C LYS A 188 -6.13 -27.82 3.53
N ASP A 189 -6.92 -26.95 4.14
CA ASP A 189 -7.84 -27.31 5.21
C ASP A 189 -8.93 -26.26 5.29
N ASP A 190 -10.13 -26.66 4.87
CA ASP A 190 -11.31 -25.81 4.84
C ASP A 190 -12.16 -25.89 6.10
N ARG A 191 -11.78 -26.70 7.09
CA ARG A 191 -12.59 -26.84 8.31
C ARG A 191 -12.70 -25.48 9.01
N PRO A 192 -13.90 -25.01 9.37
CA PRO A 192 -14.11 -23.68 9.96
C PRO A 192 -13.67 -23.59 11.43
N GLY A 193 -13.52 -24.74 12.10
CA GLY A 193 -13.27 -24.82 13.53
C GLY A 193 -11.79 -24.71 13.92
N PRO A 194 -11.51 -24.64 15.24
CA PRO A 194 -10.15 -24.48 15.77
C PRO A 194 -9.22 -25.66 15.46
N GLU A 195 -9.76 -26.81 15.06
CA GLU A 195 -9.07 -27.99 14.56
C GLU A 195 -8.46 -27.84 13.16
N ASN A 196 -8.64 -26.68 12.52
CA ASN A 196 -7.96 -26.34 11.28
C ASN A 196 -6.44 -26.33 11.48
N TYR A 197 -5.68 -27.01 10.63
CA TYR A 197 -4.22 -27.10 10.72
C TYR A 197 -3.56 -25.71 10.68
N ASN A 198 -4.09 -24.77 9.90
CA ASN A 198 -3.56 -23.40 9.85
C ASN A 198 -3.70 -22.65 11.18
N ASN A 199 -4.57 -23.12 12.08
CA ASN A 199 -4.81 -22.53 13.40
C ASN A 199 -3.83 -22.98 14.48
N PHE A 200 -3.14 -24.12 14.32
CA PHE A 200 -2.27 -24.67 15.38
C PHE A 200 -0.94 -25.23 14.90
N ALA A 201 -0.78 -25.53 13.61
CA ALA A 201 0.46 -26.07 13.09
C ALA A 201 1.56 -25.01 13.01
N THR A 202 2.80 -25.46 13.23
CA THR A 202 3.98 -24.70 12.89
C THR A 202 4.08 -24.51 11.39
N THR A 203 4.26 -23.27 10.96
CA THR A 203 4.48 -22.91 9.55
C THR A 203 5.66 -21.96 9.44
N TYR A 204 6.31 -21.98 8.28
CA TYR A 204 7.41 -21.10 7.96
C TYR A 204 7.06 -20.24 6.75
N GLY A 205 7.43 -18.96 6.82
CA GLY A 205 7.33 -18.01 5.73
C GLY A 205 8.61 -17.19 5.60
N ARG A 206 8.82 -16.62 4.42
CA ARG A 206 10.05 -15.96 4.03
C ARG A 206 9.77 -14.82 3.07
N VAL A 207 10.42 -13.68 3.29
CA VAL A 207 10.46 -12.54 2.36
C VAL A 207 11.92 -12.15 2.15
N ASP A 208 12.29 -12.04 0.88
CA ASP A 208 13.67 -11.73 0.46
C ASP A 208 13.88 -10.22 0.29
N ALA A 209 15.14 -9.79 0.38
CA ALA A 209 15.60 -8.41 0.21
C ALA A 209 15.48 -7.86 -1.23
N THR A 210 14.45 -8.28 -1.96
CA THR A 210 14.14 -7.93 -3.34
C THR A 210 13.34 -6.61 -3.41
N PRO A 211 13.66 -5.66 -4.31
CA PRO A 211 12.85 -4.47 -4.54
C PRO A 211 11.37 -4.81 -4.77
N ASN A 212 10.46 -4.03 -4.18
CA ASN A 212 8.99 -4.24 -4.18
C ASN A 212 8.49 -5.42 -3.35
N CYS A 213 9.39 -6.22 -2.77
CA CYS A 213 9.05 -7.38 -1.96
C CYS A 213 9.36 -7.14 -0.50
N PHE A 214 10.58 -6.65 -0.21
CA PHE A 214 11.11 -6.65 1.13
C PHE A 214 10.44 -5.63 2.05
N GLY A 215 9.34 -6.02 2.69
CA GLY A 215 8.69 -5.29 3.77
C GLY A 215 7.24 -5.68 3.96
N ALA A 216 6.42 -4.75 4.47
CA ALA A 216 5.08 -5.04 4.99
C ALA A 216 4.18 -5.81 4.02
N ASN A 217 4.13 -5.40 2.75
CA ASN A 217 3.20 -5.98 1.78
C ASN A 217 3.42 -7.49 1.56
N ALA A 218 4.65 -7.88 1.20
CA ALA A 218 4.96 -9.30 1.04
C ALA A 218 4.85 -10.04 2.36
N PHE A 219 5.25 -9.44 3.49
CA PHE A 219 5.07 -10.09 4.78
C PHE A 219 3.61 -10.38 5.10
N THR A 220 2.71 -9.41 4.92
CA THR A 220 1.27 -9.59 5.15
C THR A 220 0.69 -10.66 4.24
N HIS A 221 1.10 -10.68 2.97
CA HIS A 221 0.71 -11.69 1.99
C HIS A 221 1.14 -13.10 2.41
N GLU A 222 2.44 -13.29 2.67
CA GLU A 222 2.97 -14.59 3.09
C GLU A 222 2.40 -15.02 4.45
N LEU A 223 2.11 -14.07 5.35
CA LEU A 223 1.39 -14.34 6.59
C LEU A 223 -0.04 -14.81 6.31
N GLY A 224 -0.73 -14.26 5.32
CA GLY A 224 -2.03 -14.74 4.86
C GLY A 224 -2.00 -16.24 4.53
N HIS A 225 -1.02 -16.70 3.75
CA HIS A 225 -0.77 -18.13 3.51
C HIS A 225 -0.58 -18.92 4.79
N ALA A 226 0.32 -18.49 5.66
CA ALA A 226 0.56 -19.18 6.92
C ALA A 226 -0.68 -19.19 7.85
N LEU A 227 -1.61 -18.24 7.72
CA LEU A 227 -2.87 -18.19 8.45
C LEU A 227 -3.99 -19.00 7.79
N GLY A 228 -3.81 -19.48 6.56
CA GLY A 228 -4.74 -20.35 5.84
C GLY A 228 -5.40 -19.75 4.60
N ALA A 229 -4.98 -18.58 4.12
CA ALA A 229 -5.49 -17.98 2.88
C ALA A 229 -4.60 -18.30 1.67
N VAL A 230 -5.07 -18.43 0.44
CA VAL A 230 -6.47 -18.61 0.04
C VAL A 230 -6.69 -20.10 -0.18
N GLN A 231 -7.70 -20.68 0.47
CA GLN A 231 -8.05 -22.08 0.24
C GLN A 231 -8.55 -22.27 -1.19
N THR A 232 -8.30 -23.43 -1.79
CA THR A 232 -8.65 -23.68 -3.20
C THR A 232 -10.15 -23.75 -3.47
N SER A 233 -10.96 -23.98 -2.43
CA SER A 233 -12.42 -23.98 -2.53
C SER A 233 -13.04 -22.59 -2.30
N ALA A 234 -12.22 -21.59 -1.95
CA ALA A 234 -12.68 -20.22 -1.74
C ALA A 234 -13.33 -19.63 -3.00
N PRO A 235 -14.34 -18.78 -2.83
CA PRO A 235 -14.81 -17.90 -3.89
C PRO A 235 -13.61 -17.16 -4.52
N ASN A 236 -13.72 -16.92 -5.82
CA ASN A 236 -12.72 -16.17 -6.61
C ASN A 236 -11.27 -16.72 -6.56
N SER A 237 -11.03 -17.91 -6.01
CA SER A 237 -9.73 -18.56 -5.96
C SER A 237 -9.19 -18.82 -7.37
N ASP A 238 -7.89 -18.62 -7.56
CA ASP A 238 -7.19 -19.02 -8.79
C ASP A 238 -6.76 -20.50 -8.78
N GLY A 239 -7.06 -21.23 -7.70
CA GLY A 239 -6.67 -22.62 -7.48
C GLY A 239 -5.19 -22.83 -7.13
N LYS A 240 -4.40 -21.77 -7.01
CA LYS A 240 -2.96 -21.78 -6.75
C LYS A 240 -2.58 -21.02 -5.47
N GLY A 241 -3.55 -20.74 -4.61
CA GLY A 241 -3.34 -20.08 -3.32
C GLY A 241 -3.68 -18.58 -3.33
N HIS A 242 -4.09 -18.02 -4.47
CA HIS A 242 -4.46 -16.61 -4.60
C HIS A 242 -5.94 -16.46 -4.98
N CYS A 243 -6.40 -15.21 -5.07
CA CYS A 243 -7.73 -14.82 -5.55
C CYS A 243 -7.65 -13.84 -6.72
N SER A 244 -8.79 -13.55 -7.34
CA SER A 244 -8.89 -12.70 -8.54
C SER A 244 -9.59 -11.35 -8.30
N ASP A 245 -9.95 -11.07 -7.05
CA ASP A 245 -10.54 -9.79 -6.65
C ASP A 245 -9.47 -8.69 -6.65
N LEU A 246 -9.68 -7.63 -7.43
CA LEU A 246 -8.71 -6.54 -7.42
C LEU A 246 -8.69 -5.83 -6.06
N TYR A 247 -7.50 -5.35 -5.69
CA TYR A 247 -7.26 -4.59 -4.47
C TYR A 247 -7.57 -5.37 -3.21
N SER A 248 -6.88 -6.50 -3.05
CA SER A 248 -6.87 -7.31 -1.84
C SER A 248 -5.48 -7.92 -1.65
N THR A 249 -5.12 -8.22 -0.41
CA THR A 249 -3.74 -8.63 -0.06
C THR A 249 -3.32 -9.92 -0.76
N MET A 250 -4.22 -10.89 -0.93
CA MET A 250 -3.92 -12.20 -1.50
C MET A 250 -4.27 -12.33 -2.98
N CYS A 251 -4.77 -11.27 -3.62
CA CYS A 251 -5.31 -11.36 -4.97
C CYS A 251 -4.40 -10.75 -6.04
N TYR A 252 -4.22 -11.49 -7.14
CA TYR A 252 -3.44 -11.04 -8.29
C TYR A 252 -4.12 -11.37 -9.61
N GLY A 253 -3.98 -10.45 -10.57
CA GLY A 253 -4.55 -10.62 -11.89
C GLY A 253 -6.08 -10.56 -11.86
N GLY A 254 -6.73 -11.28 -12.78
CA GLY A 254 -8.17 -11.22 -12.95
C GLY A 254 -8.66 -10.05 -13.79
N THR A 255 -9.93 -10.09 -14.17
CA THR A 255 -10.58 -8.96 -14.85
C THR A 255 -11.04 -7.97 -13.78
N PRO A 256 -10.58 -6.70 -13.82
CA PRO A 256 -11.01 -5.68 -12.88
C PRO A 256 -12.53 -5.63 -12.74
N THR A 257 -13.04 -5.90 -11.53
CA THR A 257 -14.45 -5.67 -11.20
C THR A 257 -14.62 -4.27 -10.60
N TRP A 258 -15.87 -3.88 -10.37
CA TRP A 258 -16.18 -2.64 -9.65
C TRP A 258 -16.12 -2.77 -8.13
N SER A 259 -15.71 -3.93 -7.63
CA SER A 259 -15.47 -4.20 -6.22
C SER A 259 -14.27 -3.38 -5.74
N CYS A 260 -14.36 -2.83 -4.54
CA CYS A 260 -13.28 -2.12 -3.85
C CYS A 260 -12.47 -1.10 -4.67
N PRO A 261 -13.09 -0.12 -5.37
CA PRO A 261 -12.38 0.81 -6.25
C PRO A 261 -11.47 1.80 -5.50
N GLU A 262 -11.46 1.76 -4.17
CA GLU A 262 -10.68 2.67 -3.33
C GLU A 262 -9.27 2.14 -3.09
N TRP A 263 -8.28 3.03 -3.11
CA TRP A 263 -6.90 2.66 -2.83
C TRP A 263 -6.70 2.02 -1.47
N LYS A 264 -7.50 2.39 -0.47
CA LYS A 264 -7.43 1.80 0.87
C LYS A 264 -7.65 0.28 0.85
N SER A 265 -8.38 -0.23 -0.14
CA SER A 265 -8.65 -1.66 -0.26
C SER A 265 -7.42 -2.47 -0.63
N ASN A 266 -6.37 -1.87 -1.21
CA ASN A 266 -5.08 -2.56 -1.46
C ASN A 266 -4.45 -3.15 -0.20
N LEU A 267 -4.86 -2.68 0.98
CA LEU A 267 -4.34 -3.09 2.28
C LEU A 267 -5.41 -3.70 3.18
N VAL A 268 -6.58 -4.08 2.66
CA VAL A 268 -7.46 -4.96 3.45
C VAL A 268 -7.04 -6.41 3.20
N PRO A 269 -7.15 -7.30 4.20
CA PRO A 269 -6.88 -8.71 4.02
C PRO A 269 -7.70 -9.23 2.87
N ASP A 270 -9.02 -9.06 2.86
CA ASP A 270 -9.95 -9.58 1.87
C ASP A 270 -10.92 -8.48 1.39
N CYS A 271 -10.98 -8.26 0.08
CA CYS A 271 -11.92 -7.33 -0.54
C CYS A 271 -13.23 -8.09 -0.76
N ASN A 272 -14.39 -7.45 -0.61
CA ASN A 272 -15.73 -8.09 -0.62
C ASN A 272 -16.04 -9.01 0.56
N HIS A 273 -15.04 -9.51 1.29
CA HIS A 273 -15.19 -10.30 2.53
C HIS A 273 -15.85 -11.67 2.30
N ASP A 274 -15.51 -12.34 1.21
CA ASP A 274 -16.09 -13.62 0.79
C ASP A 274 -15.07 -14.73 0.52
N ASP A 275 -13.77 -14.42 0.44
CA ASP A 275 -12.74 -15.38 0.02
C ASP A 275 -12.00 -16.02 1.21
N TYR A 276 -11.53 -15.23 2.19
CA TYR A 276 -10.72 -15.74 3.31
C TYR A 276 -10.76 -14.91 4.60
N PHE A 277 -11.26 -13.68 4.60
CA PHE A 277 -11.35 -12.85 5.81
C PHE A 277 -12.67 -12.11 5.91
N ASN A 278 -13.45 -12.43 6.94
CA ASN A 278 -14.64 -11.67 7.28
C ASN A 278 -14.89 -11.71 8.79
N MET A 279 -15.09 -10.55 9.41
CA MET A 279 -15.35 -10.45 10.85
C MET A 279 -16.76 -10.87 11.25
N ALA A 280 -17.70 -10.82 10.30
CA ALA A 280 -19.10 -11.12 10.50
C ALA A 280 -19.65 -11.77 9.22
N PRO A 281 -19.24 -13.02 8.91
CA PRO A 281 -19.75 -13.72 7.75
C PRO A 281 -21.26 -13.94 7.89
N GLU A 282 -21.99 -13.76 6.80
CA GLU A 282 -23.43 -14.02 6.77
C GLU A 282 -23.69 -15.54 6.95
N PRO A 283 -24.74 -15.95 7.68
CA PRO A 283 -25.06 -17.36 7.85
C PRO A 283 -25.20 -18.11 6.51
N GLY A 284 -24.53 -19.25 6.37
CA GLY A 284 -24.48 -20.05 5.15
C GLY A 284 -23.56 -19.52 4.05
N SER A 285 -22.87 -18.39 4.27
CA SER A 285 -21.81 -17.93 3.36
C SER A 285 -20.60 -18.87 3.41
N TYR A 286 -19.68 -18.72 2.45
CA TYR A 286 -18.45 -19.51 2.42
C TYR A 286 -17.67 -19.39 3.75
N LEU A 287 -17.40 -18.17 4.21
CA LEU A 287 -16.64 -17.90 5.44
C LEU A 287 -17.39 -18.16 6.75
N ASP A 288 -18.68 -18.51 6.68
CA ASP A 288 -19.45 -19.06 7.82
C ASP A 288 -19.26 -20.58 7.94
N THR A 289 -19.04 -21.27 6.82
CA THR A 289 -18.98 -22.74 6.74
C THR A 289 -17.60 -23.32 6.47
N HIS A 290 -16.64 -22.47 6.06
CA HIS A 290 -15.27 -22.82 5.70
C HIS A 290 -14.27 -21.99 6.51
N TRP A 291 -12.98 -22.28 6.34
CA TRP A 291 -11.91 -21.59 7.07
C TRP A 291 -11.91 -20.09 6.80
N ASN A 292 -11.96 -19.33 7.89
CA ASN A 292 -11.92 -17.87 7.88
C ASN A 292 -10.74 -17.42 8.74
N ILE A 293 -9.74 -16.78 8.13
CA ILE A 293 -8.49 -16.46 8.84
C ILE A 293 -8.73 -15.43 9.95
N ALA A 294 -9.85 -14.70 9.96
CA ALA A 294 -10.24 -13.84 11.07
C ALA A 294 -10.45 -14.62 12.39
N ASN A 295 -10.65 -15.93 12.32
CA ASN A 295 -10.78 -16.83 13.46
C ASN A 295 -9.43 -17.46 13.89
N ASN A 296 -8.33 -17.16 13.20
CA ASN A 296 -7.03 -17.73 13.52
C ASN A 296 -6.52 -17.23 14.89
N ASP A 297 -6.07 -18.14 15.75
CA ASP A 297 -5.57 -17.84 17.09
C ASP A 297 -4.14 -17.28 17.11
N PHE A 298 -3.49 -17.13 15.95
CA PHE A 298 -2.30 -16.29 15.82
C PHE A 298 -2.67 -14.80 15.63
N LEU A 299 -3.95 -14.47 15.72
CA LEU A 299 -4.46 -13.10 15.87
C LEU A 299 -5.03 -12.90 17.28
N ILE A 300 -4.69 -11.79 17.91
CA ILE A 300 -5.31 -11.28 19.12
C ILE A 300 -6.67 -10.71 18.73
N LYS A 301 -7.74 -11.25 19.33
CA LYS A 301 -9.14 -10.93 19.01
C LYS A 301 -9.69 -9.93 20.02
N GLY A 302 -10.24 -8.82 19.54
CA GLY A 302 -10.98 -7.86 20.36
C GLY A 302 -12.39 -7.62 19.82
N ASN A 303 -13.33 -7.39 20.75
CA ASN A 303 -14.75 -7.15 20.43
C ASN A 303 -15.07 -5.66 20.19
N THR A 304 -14.06 -4.80 20.26
CA THR A 304 -14.17 -3.37 20.03
C THR A 304 -13.08 -2.96 19.07
N ALA A 305 -13.39 -2.06 18.13
CA ALA A 305 -12.40 -1.45 17.27
C ALA A 305 -11.31 -0.79 18.12
N ALA A 306 -10.06 -1.15 17.85
CA ALA A 306 -8.92 -0.43 18.40
C ALA A 306 -8.80 0.94 17.70
N SER A 307 -8.25 1.93 18.40
CA SER A 307 -7.91 3.19 17.76
C SER A 307 -6.92 2.92 16.63
N ALA A 308 -7.13 3.54 15.47
CA ALA A 308 -6.23 3.51 14.32
C ALA A 308 -5.40 4.81 14.28
N PRO A 309 -4.30 4.94 15.06
CA PRO A 309 -3.51 6.16 15.08
C PRO A 309 -2.64 6.34 13.84
N HIS A 310 -2.67 5.42 12.85
CA HIS A 310 -1.79 5.46 11.69
C HIS A 310 -2.38 6.23 10.50
N PRO A 311 -1.53 6.75 9.59
CA PRO A 311 -2.00 7.34 8.35
C PRO A 311 -2.59 6.28 7.42
N THR A 312 -3.83 6.50 6.96
CA THR A 312 -4.58 5.59 6.10
C THR A 312 -4.39 5.97 4.63
N ILE A 313 -4.15 4.98 3.78
CA ILE A 313 -4.10 5.15 2.32
C ILE A 313 -5.44 5.70 1.81
N GLY A 314 -5.37 6.55 0.79
CA GLY A 314 -6.53 7.19 0.18
C GLY A 314 -7.03 8.41 0.95
N LEU A 315 -6.45 8.73 2.12
CA LEU A 315 -6.79 9.92 2.89
C LEU A 315 -5.71 11.02 2.80
N THR A 316 -6.14 12.27 2.96
CA THR A 316 -5.29 13.46 2.90
C THR A 316 -4.95 13.98 4.29
N TYR A 317 -3.69 14.34 4.50
CA TYR A 317 -3.18 14.86 5.76
C TYR A 317 -2.38 16.15 5.58
N VAL A 318 -2.34 16.97 6.63
CA VAL A 318 -1.26 17.94 6.83
C VAL A 318 -0.29 17.35 7.84
N ILE A 319 0.97 17.21 7.46
CA ILE A 319 1.98 16.51 8.25
C ILE A 319 2.82 17.55 9.00
N THR A 320 2.74 17.57 10.34
CA THR A 320 3.42 18.59 11.18
C THR A 320 4.51 17.98 12.04
N ASN A 321 5.66 18.65 12.15
CA ASN A 321 6.75 18.21 13.01
C ASN A 321 6.42 18.41 14.49
N VAL A 322 6.78 17.46 15.35
CA VAL A 322 6.49 17.53 16.80
C VAL A 322 7.32 18.62 17.49
N SER A 323 8.58 18.84 17.08
CA SER A 323 9.45 19.84 17.72
C SER A 323 9.06 21.29 17.40
N THR A 324 8.51 21.56 16.23
CA THR A 324 8.29 22.94 15.75
C THR A 324 6.83 23.28 15.44
N GLY A 325 5.94 22.28 15.33
CA GLY A 325 4.56 22.45 14.87
C GLY A 325 4.42 22.80 13.38
N GLY A 326 5.52 22.93 12.63
CA GLY A 326 5.49 23.32 11.23
C GLY A 326 5.04 22.18 10.31
N ALA A 327 4.22 22.51 9.33
CA ALA A 327 3.70 21.64 8.29
C ALA A 327 4.72 21.47 7.14
N MET A 328 4.90 20.22 6.70
CA MET A 328 5.75 19.87 5.56
C MET A 328 5.16 20.42 4.25
N GLU A 329 5.99 21.07 3.44
CA GLU A 329 5.65 21.48 2.06
C GLU A 329 6.89 21.65 1.18
N PRO A 330 6.75 21.62 -0.16
CA PRO A 330 7.78 22.15 -1.05
C PRO A 330 8.08 23.61 -0.71
N VAL A 331 9.36 24.02 -0.71
CA VAL A 331 9.76 25.41 -0.42
C VAL A 331 8.97 26.38 -1.30
N GLY A 332 8.34 27.37 -0.67
CA GLY A 332 7.49 28.36 -1.35
C GLY A 332 6.18 27.81 -1.94
N GLY A 333 5.78 26.56 -1.62
CA GLY A 333 4.63 25.90 -2.22
C GLY A 333 4.81 25.52 -3.69
N SER A 334 6.08 25.44 -4.14
CA SER A 334 6.45 25.17 -5.54
C SER A 334 5.79 23.90 -6.10
N ALA A 335 5.37 23.95 -7.36
CA ALA A 335 4.93 22.78 -8.13
C ALA A 335 6.02 22.21 -9.05
N ALA A 336 7.24 22.78 -8.98
CA ALA A 336 8.37 22.34 -9.81
C ALA A 336 8.94 21.00 -9.31
N SER A 337 9.41 20.20 -10.25
CA SER A 337 10.15 18.98 -9.96
C SER A 337 11.45 19.30 -9.22
N MET A 338 11.89 18.41 -8.33
CA MET A 338 13.08 18.57 -7.50
C MET A 338 13.02 19.75 -6.51
N ALA A 339 11.84 20.34 -6.30
CA ALA A 339 11.68 21.32 -5.23
C ALA A 339 11.95 20.64 -3.87
N ARG A 340 12.86 21.23 -3.10
CA ARG A 340 13.18 20.79 -1.74
C ARG A 340 11.96 20.89 -0.85
N LEU A 341 11.78 19.92 0.04
CA LEU A 341 10.77 20.00 1.09
C LEU A 341 11.35 20.70 2.31
N SER A 342 10.55 21.53 2.93
CA SER A 342 10.85 22.19 4.22
C SER A 342 9.60 22.10 5.10
N GLN A 343 9.61 22.78 6.24
CA GLN A 343 8.49 22.84 7.16
C GLN A 343 8.30 24.26 7.69
N ARG A 344 7.05 24.74 7.74
CA ARG A 344 6.70 26.08 8.22
C ARG A 344 5.29 26.14 8.81
N ALA A 345 4.90 27.28 9.34
CA ALA A 345 3.56 27.47 9.94
C ALA A 345 2.44 26.87 9.07
N ARG A 346 1.54 26.12 9.73
CA ARG A 346 0.42 25.42 9.08
C ARG A 346 -0.58 26.44 8.54
N THR A 347 -0.86 26.34 7.24
CA THR A 347 -1.82 27.16 6.48
C THR A 347 -2.91 26.32 5.80
N ASN A 348 -2.78 24.99 5.79
CA ASN A 348 -3.70 24.06 5.12
C ASN A 348 -3.88 24.34 3.61
N LYS A 349 -2.94 25.06 2.97
CA LYS A 349 -2.94 25.23 1.52
C LYS A 349 -2.69 23.90 0.82
N PRO A 350 -3.09 23.74 -0.47
CA PRO A 350 -2.83 22.51 -1.22
C PRO A 350 -1.36 22.06 -1.21
N SER A 351 -0.39 22.97 -1.10
CA SER A 351 1.03 22.65 -1.01
C SER A 351 1.43 21.95 0.29
N GLN A 352 0.65 22.10 1.37
CA GLN A 352 0.86 21.46 2.67
C GLN A 352 0.00 20.20 2.87
N LYS A 353 -0.87 19.88 1.89
CA LYS A 353 -1.74 18.70 1.93
C LYS A 353 -1.09 17.54 1.17
N TRP A 354 -1.03 16.39 1.82
CA TRP A 354 -0.41 15.17 1.31
C TRP A 354 -1.42 14.03 1.33
N LEU A 355 -1.77 13.54 0.15
CA LEU A 355 -2.56 12.32 -0.02
C LEU A 355 -1.67 11.10 0.18
N MET A 356 -2.08 10.18 1.04
CA MET A 356 -1.42 8.89 1.21
C MET A 356 -1.78 8.00 0.01
N GLY A 357 -0.85 7.86 -0.93
CA GLY A 357 -1.00 7.02 -2.11
C GLY A 357 -0.37 5.65 -1.93
N TYR A 358 -0.76 4.69 -2.77
CA TYR A 358 -0.21 3.34 -2.77
C TYR A 358 -0.13 2.81 -4.20
N LYS A 359 1.06 2.36 -4.60
CA LYS A 359 1.26 1.63 -5.86
C LYS A 359 2.03 0.34 -5.63
N THR A 360 3.13 0.46 -4.89
CA THR A 360 4.03 -0.65 -4.50
C THR A 360 4.62 -0.40 -3.10
N GLY A 361 3.89 0.38 -2.29
CA GLY A 361 4.34 0.98 -1.03
C GLY A 361 3.74 2.37 -0.82
N LEU A 362 3.79 2.86 0.42
CA LEU A 362 3.20 4.15 0.79
C LEU A 362 3.98 5.32 0.18
N GLN A 363 3.24 6.22 -0.46
CA GLN A 363 3.74 7.43 -1.11
C GLN A 363 3.02 8.66 -0.60
N PHE A 364 3.72 9.77 -0.42
CA PHE A 364 3.11 11.03 -0.01
C PHE A 364 2.93 11.92 -1.23
N VAL A 365 1.71 12.00 -1.74
CA VAL A 365 1.37 12.72 -2.96
C VAL A 365 0.91 14.14 -2.61
N ASN A 366 1.66 15.15 -3.05
CA ASN A 366 1.31 16.53 -2.79
C ASN A 366 0.02 16.93 -3.54
N MET A 367 -0.95 17.53 -2.85
CA MET A 367 -2.24 17.88 -3.46
C MET A 367 -2.16 19.08 -4.42
N ASN A 368 -1.10 19.91 -4.34
CA ASN A 368 -0.83 20.96 -5.32
C ASN A 368 -0.18 20.40 -6.59
N SER A 369 1.02 19.84 -6.47
CA SER A 369 1.85 19.43 -7.61
C SER A 369 1.51 18.04 -8.18
N ARG A 370 0.85 17.18 -7.40
CA ARG A 370 0.66 15.74 -7.66
C ARG A 370 1.96 14.97 -7.84
N MET A 371 3.04 15.47 -7.24
CA MET A 371 4.33 14.80 -7.12
C MET A 371 4.44 14.09 -5.78
N CYS A 372 5.31 13.10 -5.72
CA CYS A 372 5.59 12.30 -4.54
C CYS A 372 6.79 12.87 -3.78
N VAL A 373 6.79 12.74 -2.46
CA VAL A 373 7.99 12.92 -1.64
C VAL A 373 9.03 11.87 -2.04
N ASP A 374 10.25 12.30 -2.29
CA ASP A 374 11.34 11.51 -2.86
C ASP A 374 12.68 11.81 -2.14
N SER A 375 13.49 10.77 -1.97
CA SER A 375 14.89 10.91 -1.54
C SER A 375 15.73 11.44 -2.70
N ALA A 376 16.27 12.66 -2.57
CA ALA A 376 16.95 13.35 -3.65
C ALA A 376 18.02 12.47 -4.33
N TYR A 377 17.88 12.29 -5.65
CA TYR A 377 18.77 11.47 -6.48
C TYR A 377 18.92 10.03 -5.99
N GLU A 378 17.87 9.49 -5.36
CA GLU A 378 17.87 8.18 -4.71
C GLU A 378 18.93 8.00 -3.60
N GLY A 379 19.40 9.11 -3.02
CA GLY A 379 20.47 9.09 -2.02
C GLY A 379 20.10 8.30 -0.76
N THR A 380 21.09 7.63 -0.18
CA THR A 380 20.92 6.75 0.99
C THR A 380 21.80 7.12 2.18
N VAL A 381 22.47 8.27 2.12
CA VAL A 381 23.38 8.73 3.17
C VAL A 381 22.69 9.76 4.08
N PRO A 382 23.05 9.83 5.39
CA PRO A 382 22.63 10.89 6.29
C PRO A 382 22.90 12.27 5.69
N GLY A 383 21.93 13.17 5.82
CA GLY A 383 21.96 14.49 5.20
C GLY A 383 21.31 14.55 3.81
N THR A 384 20.96 13.41 3.21
CA THR A 384 20.22 13.39 1.92
C THR A 384 18.91 14.16 2.07
N GLN A 385 18.70 15.14 1.20
CA GLN A 385 17.53 16.01 1.26
C GLN A 385 16.26 15.29 0.77
N ALA A 386 15.11 15.66 1.32
CA ALA A 386 13.82 15.29 0.76
C ALA A 386 13.37 16.32 -0.29
N VAL A 387 12.92 15.84 -1.45
CA VAL A 387 12.40 16.65 -2.56
C VAL A 387 11.01 16.14 -2.95
N GLN A 388 10.34 16.85 -3.86
CA GLN A 388 9.24 16.28 -4.61
C GLN A 388 9.68 15.89 -6.04
N TYR A 389 9.19 14.75 -6.51
CA TYR A 389 9.46 14.27 -7.87
C TYR A 389 8.25 13.52 -8.46
N GLY A 390 8.25 13.28 -9.78
CA GLY A 390 7.22 12.47 -10.41
C GLY A 390 7.11 11.09 -9.74
N CYS A 391 5.89 10.61 -9.49
CA CYS A 391 5.62 9.35 -8.79
C CYS A 391 5.96 8.12 -9.67
N LYS A 392 7.26 7.83 -9.82
CA LYS A 392 7.79 6.76 -10.68
C LYS A 392 7.84 5.37 -10.00
N GLY A 393 7.52 5.29 -8.70
CA GLY A 393 7.47 4.04 -7.95
C GLY A 393 8.84 3.45 -7.60
N SER A 394 9.93 4.23 -7.53
CA SER A 394 11.20 3.74 -7.00
C SER A 394 11.15 3.58 -5.46
N ASP A 395 12.06 2.80 -4.88
CA ASP A 395 12.15 2.65 -3.42
C ASP A 395 12.51 3.99 -2.74
N ALA A 396 13.14 4.93 -3.46
CA ALA A 396 13.53 6.25 -2.96
C ALA A 396 12.33 7.16 -2.62
N MET A 397 11.16 6.90 -3.21
CA MET A 397 9.91 7.63 -2.94
C MET A 397 8.90 6.82 -2.13
N ARG A 398 9.33 5.67 -1.60
CA ARG A 398 8.54 4.86 -0.68
C ARG A 398 8.94 5.20 0.75
N TRP A 399 7.93 5.26 1.59
CA TRP A 399 8.08 5.61 2.99
C TRP A 399 7.34 4.56 3.82
N THR A 400 7.81 4.35 5.04
CA THR A 400 7.07 3.65 6.08
C THR A 400 6.97 4.56 7.29
N TYR A 401 6.02 4.28 8.18
CA TYR A 401 5.90 5.02 9.42
C TYR A 401 6.09 4.11 10.62
N LEU A 402 6.75 4.63 11.63
CA LEU A 402 6.90 3.98 12.92
C LEU A 402 6.08 4.76 13.93
N SER A 403 4.91 4.23 14.27
CA SER A 403 3.97 4.84 15.21
C SER A 403 4.53 4.88 16.63
N GLN A 404 4.13 5.89 17.39
CA GLN A 404 4.54 6.15 18.77
C GLN A 404 3.30 6.20 19.68
N THR A 405 3.50 5.99 20.97
CA THR A 405 2.40 6.00 21.97
C THR A 405 1.69 7.34 22.12
N ASP A 406 2.32 8.45 21.71
CA ASP A 406 1.74 9.79 21.74
C ASP A 406 0.99 10.17 20.44
N GLY A 407 0.78 9.21 19.54
CA GLY A 407 0.13 9.41 18.24
C GLY A 407 0.99 10.18 17.23
N SER A 408 2.29 10.35 17.50
CA SER A 408 3.26 10.79 16.50
C SER A 408 3.90 9.60 15.79
N HIS A 409 4.62 9.86 14.70
CA HIS A 409 5.25 8.83 13.89
C HIS A 409 6.63 9.28 13.43
N ALA A 410 7.59 8.37 13.38
CA ALA A 410 8.75 8.54 12.51
C ALA A 410 8.34 8.26 11.07
N ILE A 411 8.88 8.99 10.11
CA ILE A 411 8.71 8.74 8.67
C ILE A 411 10.05 8.23 8.15
N ILE A 412 10.14 6.97 7.75
CA ILE A 412 11.39 6.30 7.37
C ILE A 412 11.37 6.02 5.88
N ASN A 413 12.43 6.39 5.17
CA ASN A 413 12.54 6.11 3.75
C ASN A 413 12.84 4.62 3.54
N TRP A 414 12.10 3.98 2.63
CA TRP A 414 12.23 2.55 2.34
C TRP A 414 13.60 2.19 1.79
N LYS A 415 14.12 3.02 0.88
CA LYS A 415 15.44 2.81 0.31
C LYS A 415 16.48 3.02 1.40
N SER A 416 16.59 4.19 2.01
CA SER A 416 17.74 4.49 2.88
C SER A 416 17.68 3.88 4.29
N GLY A 417 16.50 3.56 4.81
CA GLY A 417 16.28 3.23 6.22
C GLY A 417 16.40 4.44 7.17
N LEU A 418 16.54 5.66 6.63
CA LEU A 418 16.73 6.88 7.40
C LEU A 418 15.42 7.62 7.63
N ALA A 419 15.31 8.30 8.77
CA ALA A 419 14.15 9.08 9.17
C ALA A 419 14.15 10.50 8.59
N LEU A 420 13.00 10.95 8.10
CA LEU A 420 12.75 12.33 7.71
C LEU A 420 12.86 13.26 8.94
N THR A 421 13.77 14.22 8.86
CA THR A 421 14.22 15.02 9.99
C THR A 421 14.17 16.51 9.67
N ALA A 422 13.56 17.28 10.58
CA ALA A 422 13.65 18.73 10.57
C ALA A 422 14.98 19.16 11.22
N VAL A 423 15.91 19.66 10.42
CA VAL A 423 17.28 20.01 10.87
C VAL A 423 17.47 21.50 11.20
N ALA A 424 16.64 22.37 10.64
CA ALA A 424 16.67 23.82 10.87
C ALA A 424 15.32 24.46 10.50
N ALA A 425 15.16 25.75 10.81
CA ALA A 425 13.96 26.52 10.47
C ALA A 425 13.81 26.74 8.95
N TYR A 426 12.58 27.01 8.51
CA TYR A 426 12.28 27.38 7.13
C TYR A 426 13.20 28.52 6.63
N PRO A 427 13.73 28.47 5.38
CA PRO A 427 13.45 27.51 4.32
C PRO A 427 14.44 26.33 4.26
N ALA A 428 15.15 26.02 5.35
CA ALA A 428 16.09 24.90 5.35
C ALA A 428 15.39 23.57 4.96
N PRO A 429 16.02 22.74 4.10
CA PRO A 429 15.39 21.52 3.63
C PRO A 429 15.30 20.47 4.75
N LEU A 430 14.25 19.66 4.70
CA LEU A 430 14.19 18.41 5.44
C LEU A 430 15.29 17.48 4.93
N GLN A 431 15.91 16.76 5.86
CA GLN A 431 16.96 15.79 5.56
C GLN A 431 16.59 14.42 6.09
N GLN A 432 17.23 13.40 5.56
CA GLN A 432 17.19 12.04 6.09
C GLN A 432 18.34 11.85 7.07
N GLN A 433 18.05 11.32 8.26
CA GLN A 433 19.04 11.07 9.31
C GLN A 433 18.77 9.73 9.99
N PRO A 434 19.79 9.11 10.64
CA PRO A 434 19.60 8.07 11.63
C PRO A 434 18.42 8.36 12.56
N TYR A 435 17.49 7.42 12.71
CA TYR A 435 16.40 7.59 13.67
C TYR A 435 16.94 7.50 15.10
N THR A 436 16.55 8.43 15.97
CA THR A 436 16.95 8.49 17.38
C THR A 436 15.78 8.69 18.34
N GLY A 437 14.54 8.77 17.82
CA GLY A 437 13.36 9.10 18.62
C GLY A 437 13.16 10.59 18.91
N ALA A 438 14.10 11.46 18.51
CA ALA A 438 14.04 12.88 18.83
C ALA A 438 12.78 13.56 18.25
N ALA A 439 12.25 14.57 18.95
CA ALA A 439 11.02 15.27 18.57
C ALA A 439 11.06 15.91 17.16
N ASN A 440 12.24 16.27 16.66
CA ASN A 440 12.40 16.81 15.30
C ASN A 440 12.37 15.73 14.20
N GLN A 441 12.33 14.45 14.57
CA GLN A 441 12.14 13.29 13.69
C GLN A 441 10.74 12.67 13.80
N ARG A 442 9.90 13.23 14.69
CA ARG A 442 8.53 12.77 14.92
C ARG A 442 7.54 13.72 14.26
N TRP A 443 6.51 13.16 13.67
CA TRP A 443 5.54 13.85 12.82
C TRP A 443 4.12 13.46 13.21
N LYS A 444 3.20 14.42 13.20
CA LYS A 444 1.76 14.20 13.39
C LYS A 444 1.05 14.27 12.04
N PHE A 445 0.26 13.26 11.74
CA PHE A 445 -0.61 13.21 10.56
C PHE A 445 -1.96 13.81 10.91
N ASN A 446 -2.16 15.08 10.57
CA ASN A 446 -3.42 15.78 10.85
C ASN A 446 -4.39 15.54 9.71
N ARG A 447 -5.37 14.63 9.89
CA ARG A 447 -6.36 14.28 8.87
C ARG A 447 -7.11 15.53 8.38
N MET A 448 -7.26 15.63 7.07
CA MET A 448 -8.09 16.64 6.43
C MET A 448 -9.39 16.00 5.96
N THR A 449 -10.49 16.75 6.05
CA THR A 449 -11.77 16.31 5.51
C THR A 449 -11.77 16.51 3.99
N ASP A 450 -12.15 15.47 3.25
CA ASP A 450 -12.51 15.60 1.84
C ASP A 450 -13.89 16.26 1.74
N ALA A 451 -13.97 17.39 1.04
CA ALA A 451 -15.24 18.05 0.78
C ALA A 451 -16.14 17.24 -0.18
N GLY A 452 -15.55 16.25 -0.87
CA GLY A 452 -16.25 15.42 -1.84
C GLY A 452 -16.73 16.21 -3.05
N LEU A 453 -17.74 15.66 -3.73
CA LEU A 453 -18.28 16.24 -4.96
C LEU A 453 -19.33 17.30 -4.64
N VAL A 454 -19.01 18.56 -4.94
CA VAL A 454 -19.92 19.70 -4.72
C VAL A 454 -20.60 20.12 -6.03
N ASN A 455 -21.94 20.18 -6.03
CA ASN A 455 -22.70 20.64 -7.18
C ASN A 455 -22.41 22.12 -7.48
N GLY A 456 -22.10 22.42 -8.73
CA GLY A 456 -21.75 23.76 -9.19
C GLY A 456 -20.30 24.16 -8.97
N ALA A 457 -19.50 23.36 -8.25
CA ALA A 457 -18.08 23.62 -8.08
C ALA A 457 -17.29 23.33 -9.37
N THR A 458 -16.28 24.15 -9.62
CA THR A 458 -15.39 24.04 -10.79
C THR A 458 -14.08 23.41 -10.38
N HIS A 459 -13.58 22.49 -11.19
CA HIS A 459 -12.33 21.78 -10.95
C HIS A 459 -11.48 21.72 -12.21
N TYR A 460 -10.17 21.53 -12.02
CA TYR A 460 -9.35 20.88 -13.04
C TYR A 460 -9.50 19.37 -12.89
N LEU A 461 -9.65 18.68 -14.02
CA LEU A 461 -9.63 17.23 -14.09
C LEU A 461 -8.22 16.79 -14.49
N THR A 462 -7.37 16.48 -13.51
CA THR A 462 -5.94 16.19 -13.72
C THR A 462 -5.69 14.69 -13.70
N GLY A 463 -5.15 14.11 -14.78
CA GLY A 463 -4.79 12.69 -14.79
C GLY A 463 -3.62 12.39 -13.84
N ILE A 464 -3.70 11.32 -13.07
CA ILE A 464 -2.66 11.02 -12.08
C ILE A 464 -1.35 10.55 -12.70
N GLY A 465 -1.39 9.87 -13.86
CA GLY A 465 -0.20 9.32 -14.52
C GLY A 465 0.69 10.39 -15.17
N THR A 466 0.09 11.40 -15.81
CA THR A 466 0.82 12.44 -16.56
C THR A 466 0.89 13.79 -15.84
N ARG A 467 -0.04 14.04 -14.91
CA ARG A 467 -0.30 15.34 -14.26
C ARG A 467 -0.83 16.42 -15.22
N GLU A 468 -1.36 16.00 -16.37
CA GLU A 468 -2.00 16.89 -17.35
C GLU A 468 -3.50 17.05 -17.07
N ASN A 469 -4.05 18.20 -17.43
CA ASN A 469 -5.47 18.52 -17.29
C ASN A 469 -6.23 18.11 -18.55
N ALA A 470 -7.43 17.55 -18.37
CA ALA A 470 -8.39 17.39 -19.47
C ALA A 470 -8.77 18.77 -20.04
N GLU A 471 -8.70 18.90 -21.36
CA GLU A 471 -8.79 20.16 -22.08
C GLU A 471 -9.71 20.04 -23.29
N VAL A 472 -10.52 21.06 -23.56
CA VAL A 472 -11.14 21.22 -24.89
C VAL A 472 -10.08 21.75 -25.87
N LEU A 473 -9.75 20.95 -26.89
CA LEU A 473 -8.67 21.24 -27.84
C LEU A 473 -8.79 22.64 -28.43
N LYS A 474 -7.69 23.40 -28.37
CA LYS A 474 -7.58 24.78 -28.90
C LYS A 474 -8.66 25.73 -28.38
N ALA A 475 -9.18 25.48 -27.18
CA ALA A 475 -10.26 26.26 -26.55
C ALA A 475 -11.51 26.44 -27.44
N SER A 476 -11.78 25.47 -28.33
CA SER A 476 -12.92 25.52 -29.24
C SER A 476 -14.25 25.70 -28.48
N LYS A 477 -15.21 26.40 -29.09
CA LYS A 477 -16.59 26.51 -28.62
C LYS A 477 -17.58 25.79 -29.54
N THR A 478 -17.09 24.98 -30.48
CA THR A 478 -17.91 24.23 -31.43
C THR A 478 -18.30 22.88 -30.85
N SER A 479 -19.56 22.49 -31.04
CA SER A 479 -20.04 21.14 -30.71
C SER A 479 -19.27 20.09 -31.51
N GLY A 480 -18.90 18.98 -30.86
CA GLY A 480 -18.08 17.92 -31.45
C GLY A 480 -16.57 18.14 -31.35
N ALA A 481 -16.10 19.26 -30.79
CA ALA A 481 -14.68 19.47 -30.56
C ALA A 481 -14.13 18.42 -29.58
N ALA A 482 -12.95 17.86 -29.92
CA ALA A 482 -12.30 16.84 -29.13
C ALA A 482 -11.87 17.36 -27.76
N ILE A 483 -11.94 16.47 -26.77
CA ILE A 483 -11.35 16.69 -25.46
C ILE A 483 -10.03 15.94 -25.43
N THR A 484 -8.95 16.66 -25.16
CA THR A 484 -7.57 16.18 -25.08
C THR A 484 -7.05 16.31 -23.64
N HIS A 485 -5.76 16.13 -23.44
CA HIS A 485 -5.08 16.49 -22.20
C HIS A 485 -3.80 17.28 -22.47
N ALA A 486 -3.47 18.23 -21.60
CA ALA A 486 -2.28 19.08 -21.73
C ALA A 486 -1.75 19.53 -20.37
N ALA A 487 -0.51 20.02 -20.35
CA ALA A 487 0.06 20.65 -19.17
C ALA A 487 -0.90 21.73 -18.58
N ALA A 488 -0.94 21.82 -17.25
CA ALA A 488 -1.81 22.77 -16.57
C ALA A 488 -1.46 24.21 -16.96
N ALA A 489 -2.41 24.89 -17.62
CA ALA A 489 -2.25 26.26 -18.12
C ALA A 489 -3.14 27.28 -17.39
N GLY A 490 -4.02 26.81 -16.51
CA GLY A 490 -4.97 27.66 -15.77
C GLY A 490 -6.14 28.19 -16.61
N THR A 491 -6.20 27.89 -17.91
CA THR A 491 -7.17 28.41 -18.86
C THR A 491 -8.59 27.83 -18.67
N LYS A 492 -9.62 28.60 -19.04
CA LYS A 492 -11.03 28.19 -18.87
C LYS A 492 -11.40 26.92 -19.64
N ASN A 493 -10.70 26.57 -20.72
CA ASN A 493 -10.94 25.35 -21.47
C ASN A 493 -10.41 24.08 -20.77
N GLN A 494 -9.63 24.22 -19.70
CA GLN A 494 -9.20 23.12 -18.81
C GLN A 494 -10.06 23.01 -17.52
N GLN A 495 -11.06 23.88 -17.37
CA GLN A 495 -11.88 23.98 -16.16
C GLN A 495 -13.26 23.34 -16.40
N TRP A 496 -13.69 22.51 -15.46
CA TRP A 496 -14.91 21.71 -15.55
C TRP A 496 -15.81 21.95 -14.35
N LYS A 497 -16.98 22.54 -14.58
CA LYS A 497 -18.03 22.72 -13.59
C LYS A 497 -18.83 21.42 -13.44
N LEU A 498 -18.92 20.91 -12.22
CA LEU A 498 -19.73 19.73 -11.92
C LEU A 498 -21.21 20.12 -11.84
N ARG A 499 -22.06 19.41 -12.57
CA ARG A 499 -23.51 19.55 -12.48
C ARG A 499 -24.12 18.20 -12.12
N LYS A 500 -24.72 18.10 -10.94
CA LYS A 500 -25.39 16.88 -10.48
C LYS A 500 -26.65 16.63 -11.30
N LEU A 501 -26.84 15.39 -11.73
CA LEU A 501 -28.04 14.93 -12.42
C LEU A 501 -29.00 14.27 -11.42
N THR A 502 -30.29 14.40 -11.69
CA THR A 502 -31.36 13.69 -10.98
C THR A 502 -31.64 12.30 -11.59
N SER A 503 -31.32 12.10 -12.87
CA SER A 503 -31.42 10.81 -13.55
C SER A 503 -30.32 10.67 -14.64
N PRO A 504 -29.63 9.51 -14.75
CA PRO A 504 -29.61 8.44 -13.76
C PRO A 504 -29.09 8.96 -12.41
N ALA A 505 -29.62 8.43 -11.31
CA ALA A 505 -29.31 8.90 -9.96
C ALA A 505 -27.79 8.88 -9.71
N SER A 506 -27.30 9.85 -8.94
CA SER A 506 -25.89 9.97 -8.57
C SER A 506 -24.89 10.20 -9.73
N SER A 507 -25.39 10.54 -10.92
CA SER A 507 -24.55 10.91 -12.07
C SER A 507 -24.29 12.41 -12.16
N TRP A 508 -23.25 12.76 -12.91
CA TRP A 508 -22.75 14.12 -13.07
C TRP A 508 -22.57 14.47 -14.55
N GLN A 509 -22.73 15.74 -14.87
CA GLN A 509 -22.22 16.36 -16.09
C GLN A 509 -20.97 17.18 -15.75
N LEU A 510 -19.96 17.08 -16.61
CA LEU A 510 -18.78 17.93 -16.56
C LEU A 510 -18.94 19.01 -17.63
N VAL A 511 -19.22 20.24 -17.20
CA VAL A 511 -19.49 21.39 -18.07
C VAL A 511 -18.22 22.22 -18.23
N ASN A 512 -17.74 22.39 -19.46
CA ASN A 512 -16.55 23.18 -19.71
C ASN A 512 -16.80 24.67 -19.42
N ALA A 513 -15.91 25.31 -18.66
CA ALA A 513 -16.10 26.71 -18.24
C ALA A 513 -15.87 27.73 -19.36
N ASN A 514 -15.25 27.36 -20.48
CA ASN A 514 -15.05 28.25 -21.63
C ASN A 514 -16.24 28.24 -22.59
N SER A 515 -16.80 27.07 -22.89
CA SER A 515 -17.87 26.91 -23.89
C SER A 515 -19.27 26.76 -23.30
N GLY A 516 -19.39 26.38 -22.02
CA GLY A 516 -20.66 26.01 -21.40
C GLY A 516 -21.22 24.66 -21.87
N MET A 517 -20.46 23.91 -22.67
CA MET A 517 -20.84 22.60 -23.21
C MET A 517 -20.38 21.44 -22.32
N CYS A 518 -21.02 20.28 -22.49
CA CYS A 518 -20.81 19.11 -21.66
C CYS A 518 -19.84 18.11 -22.30
N MET A 519 -18.97 17.53 -21.48
CA MET A 519 -18.14 16.36 -21.83
C MET A 519 -19.02 15.13 -22.07
N GLY A 520 -18.80 14.43 -23.18
CA GLY A 520 -19.47 13.17 -23.46
C GLY A 520 -18.79 12.36 -24.56
N LEU A 521 -19.31 11.15 -24.80
CA LEU A 521 -18.87 10.30 -25.90
C LEU A 521 -19.25 10.92 -27.26
N LYS A 522 -18.35 10.83 -28.25
CA LYS A 522 -18.61 11.26 -29.63
C LYS A 522 -19.83 10.56 -30.24
N THR A 523 -19.94 9.27 -29.96
CA THR A 523 -21.07 8.40 -30.35
C THR A 523 -21.56 7.66 -29.10
N ALA A 524 -22.87 7.48 -28.97
CA ALA A 524 -23.47 6.76 -27.84
C ALA A 524 -23.31 5.24 -28.02
N ASN A 525 -22.07 4.75 -28.00
CA ASN A 525 -21.78 3.32 -28.04
C ASN A 525 -20.89 2.93 -26.86
N ALA A 526 -20.88 1.64 -26.56
CA ALA A 526 -20.04 1.05 -25.52
C ALA A 526 -18.73 0.51 -26.11
N THR A 527 -18.14 1.11 -27.15
CA THR A 527 -16.89 0.61 -27.76
C THR A 527 -15.66 1.27 -27.12
N ALA A 528 -14.63 0.46 -26.82
CA ALA A 528 -13.34 0.93 -26.30
C ALA A 528 -12.66 1.81 -27.35
N GLY A 529 -11.97 2.85 -26.91
CA GLY A 529 -11.33 3.82 -27.79
C GLY A 529 -12.29 4.89 -28.34
N THR A 530 -13.58 4.86 -27.98
CA THR A 530 -14.50 5.93 -28.41
C THR A 530 -14.04 7.28 -27.88
N GLN A 531 -13.90 8.24 -28.78
CA GLN A 531 -13.41 9.58 -28.49
C GLN A 531 -14.36 10.35 -27.57
N ILE A 532 -13.76 11.18 -26.72
CA ILE A 532 -14.46 12.12 -25.84
C ILE A 532 -14.49 13.50 -26.50
N VAL A 533 -15.66 14.12 -26.52
CA VAL A 533 -15.90 15.42 -27.15
C VAL A 533 -16.74 16.30 -26.24
N GLN A 534 -16.76 17.60 -26.50
CA GLN A 534 -17.78 18.48 -25.95
C GLN A 534 -18.97 18.61 -26.91
N SER A 535 -20.17 18.80 -26.38
CA SER A 535 -21.36 19.14 -27.16
C SER A 535 -22.38 19.89 -26.30
N ALA A 536 -23.38 20.50 -26.94
CA ALA A 536 -24.48 21.14 -26.23
C ALA A 536 -24.99 20.22 -25.11
N CYS A 537 -25.11 20.77 -23.91
CA CYS A 537 -25.50 19.99 -22.75
C CYS A 537 -26.93 19.51 -22.92
N SER A 538 -27.10 18.19 -22.98
CA SER A 538 -28.42 17.58 -23.03
C SER A 538 -29.11 17.65 -21.67
N THR A 539 -30.41 17.95 -21.66
CA THR A 539 -31.31 17.70 -20.53
C THR A 539 -31.87 16.29 -20.57
N ALA A 540 -31.88 15.65 -21.75
CA ALA A 540 -32.15 14.23 -21.85
C ALA A 540 -31.03 13.49 -21.13
N THR A 541 -31.42 12.58 -20.24
CA THR A 541 -30.57 11.69 -19.43
C THR A 541 -29.82 10.66 -20.29
N SER A 542 -29.62 10.96 -21.58
CA SER A 542 -28.91 10.18 -22.59
C SER A 542 -27.44 10.02 -22.17
N SER A 543 -27.28 9.06 -21.27
CA SER A 543 -26.18 8.20 -20.86
C SER A 543 -24.75 8.53 -21.36
N ARG A 544 -24.55 9.02 -22.59
CA ARG A 544 -23.24 9.39 -23.15
C ARG A 544 -22.59 10.63 -22.52
N GLN A 545 -23.36 11.54 -21.93
CA GLN A 545 -22.86 12.76 -21.23
C GLN A 545 -23.01 12.66 -19.70
N ALA A 546 -23.51 11.54 -19.20
CA ALA A 546 -23.67 11.28 -17.77
C ALA A 546 -22.49 10.46 -17.26
N TRP A 547 -21.90 10.91 -16.14
CA TRP A 547 -20.69 10.32 -15.58
C TRP A 547 -20.89 9.97 -14.11
N LEU A 548 -20.59 8.73 -13.73
CA LEU A 548 -20.43 8.30 -12.34
C LEU A 548 -18.99 8.62 -11.93
N LEU A 549 -18.84 9.43 -10.89
CA LEU A 549 -17.54 9.75 -10.30
C LEU A 549 -17.31 8.80 -9.13
N ARG A 550 -16.72 7.63 -9.41
CA ARG A 550 -16.43 6.61 -8.39
C ARG A 550 -15.16 6.99 -7.64
N ARG A 551 -15.27 7.17 -6.33
CA ARG A 551 -14.14 7.57 -5.48
C ARG A 551 -13.07 6.48 -5.47
N VAL A 552 -11.82 6.91 -5.56
CA VAL A 552 -10.62 6.07 -5.42
C VAL A 552 -9.85 6.48 -4.17
N ALA A 553 -9.72 7.78 -3.94
CA ALA A 553 -9.09 8.39 -2.79
C ALA A 553 -9.64 9.82 -2.63
N ASP A 554 -9.24 10.55 -1.59
CA ASP A 554 -9.61 11.94 -1.40
C ASP A 554 -9.34 12.76 -2.67
N GLY A 555 -10.38 13.45 -3.16
CA GLY A 555 -10.33 14.25 -4.37
C GLY A 555 -9.93 13.49 -5.66
N THR A 556 -9.91 12.15 -5.65
CA THR A 556 -9.40 11.31 -6.74
C THR A 556 -10.42 10.25 -7.13
N TYR A 557 -10.73 10.13 -8.43
CA TYR A 557 -11.89 9.39 -8.93
C TYR A 557 -11.60 8.64 -10.22
N LEU A 558 -12.28 7.50 -10.41
CA LEU A 558 -12.58 6.96 -11.73
C LEU A 558 -13.78 7.71 -12.31
N VAL A 559 -13.67 8.15 -13.57
CA VAL A 559 -14.73 8.87 -14.26
C VAL A 559 -15.43 7.91 -15.22
N VAL A 560 -16.52 7.29 -14.77
CA VAL A 560 -17.19 6.20 -15.48
C VAL A 560 -18.37 6.76 -16.27
N ASN A 561 -18.45 6.45 -17.56
CA ASN A 561 -19.61 6.82 -18.35
C ASN A 561 -20.82 5.96 -17.94
N ALA A 562 -21.94 6.61 -17.59
CA ALA A 562 -23.13 5.91 -17.11
C ALA A 562 -23.79 5.03 -18.19
N HIS A 563 -23.56 5.30 -19.47
CA HIS A 563 -24.06 4.45 -20.57
C HIS A 563 -23.28 3.16 -20.73
N SER A 564 -21.98 3.32 -20.94
CA SER A 564 -21.12 2.25 -21.43
C SER A 564 -20.50 1.47 -20.29
N GLN A 565 -20.58 1.99 -19.06
CA GLN A 565 -19.86 1.49 -17.89
C GLN A 565 -18.35 1.40 -18.14
N ARG A 566 -17.82 2.28 -19.01
CA ARG A 566 -16.41 2.39 -19.35
C ARG A 566 -15.82 3.66 -18.75
N VAL A 567 -14.52 3.62 -18.49
CA VAL A 567 -13.81 4.71 -17.81
C VAL A 567 -13.20 5.69 -18.79
N LEU A 568 -13.20 6.97 -18.41
CA LEU A 568 -12.42 8.00 -19.06
C LEU A 568 -10.94 7.65 -18.96
N ASN A 569 -10.30 7.49 -20.11
CA ASN A 569 -8.94 7.06 -20.24
C ASN A 569 -8.11 8.13 -20.95
N MET A 570 -6.97 8.44 -20.32
CA MET A 570 -5.92 9.24 -20.92
C MET A 570 -5.13 8.42 -21.93
N THR A 571 -4.86 9.00 -23.09
CA THR A 571 -4.07 8.37 -24.15
C THR A 571 -2.59 8.76 -24.03
N ALA A 572 -1.71 8.06 -24.76
CA ALA A 572 -0.29 8.36 -24.74
C ALA A 572 0.00 9.67 -25.52
N GLY A 573 0.92 10.49 -24.99
CA GLY A 573 1.37 11.74 -25.61
C GLY A 573 0.49 12.95 -25.27
N SER A 574 1.11 14.11 -25.05
CA SER A 574 0.39 15.36 -24.77
C SER A 574 -0.46 15.78 -25.97
N LEU A 575 -1.58 16.45 -25.72
CA LEU A 575 -2.60 16.86 -26.70
C LEU A 575 -3.30 15.70 -27.43
N SER A 576 -3.07 14.46 -27.01
CA SER A 576 -3.82 13.31 -27.52
C SER A 576 -5.27 13.35 -27.02
N VAL A 577 -6.17 12.78 -27.82
CA VAL A 577 -7.61 12.76 -27.55
C VAL A 577 -7.93 11.77 -26.43
N LEU A 578 -8.74 12.19 -25.46
CA LEU A 578 -9.25 11.28 -24.43
C LEU A 578 -10.23 10.28 -25.05
N THR A 579 -10.24 9.07 -24.50
CA THR A 579 -11.12 7.99 -24.95
C THR A 579 -11.83 7.35 -23.78
N GLN A 580 -12.87 6.56 -24.02
CA GLN A 580 -13.34 5.60 -23.03
C GLN A 580 -12.63 4.25 -23.19
N GLN A 581 -12.31 3.56 -22.10
CA GLN A 581 -11.72 2.21 -22.10
C GLN A 581 -12.39 1.29 -21.09
N VAL A 582 -12.14 -0.01 -21.21
CA VAL A 582 -12.42 -0.96 -20.12
C VAL A 582 -11.55 -0.62 -18.92
N LEU A 583 -12.03 -0.91 -17.71
CA LEU A 583 -11.22 -0.75 -16.51
C LEU A 583 -9.95 -1.61 -16.65
N ALA A 584 -8.79 -1.01 -16.46
CA ALA A 584 -7.49 -1.69 -16.52
C ALA A 584 -7.05 -2.10 -15.11
N ALA A 585 -6.20 -3.12 -15.01
CA ALA A 585 -5.64 -3.52 -13.72
C ALA A 585 -4.67 -2.46 -13.14
N ASP A 586 -3.88 -1.79 -13.99
CA ASP A 586 -2.87 -0.82 -13.56
C ASP A 586 -3.42 0.60 -13.32
N GLN A 587 -4.66 0.89 -13.77
CA GLN A 587 -5.51 2.09 -13.64
C GLN A 587 -4.85 3.48 -13.83
N SER A 588 -3.55 3.54 -14.11
CA SER A 588 -2.75 4.77 -13.99
C SER A 588 -3.13 5.85 -15.00
N SER A 589 -3.67 5.45 -16.16
CA SER A 589 -4.24 6.33 -17.19
C SER A 589 -5.72 6.64 -16.99
N GLN A 590 -6.38 6.04 -16.01
CA GLN A 590 -7.84 6.04 -15.85
C GLN A 590 -8.33 6.76 -14.59
N ILE A 591 -7.41 7.08 -13.69
CA ILE A 591 -7.69 7.79 -12.45
C ILE A 591 -7.43 9.29 -12.60
N TRP A 592 -8.35 10.10 -12.10
CA TRP A 592 -8.35 11.55 -12.24
C TRP A 592 -8.48 12.25 -10.89
N ALA A 593 -7.62 13.21 -10.63
CA ALA A 593 -7.73 14.13 -9.51
C ALA A 593 -8.64 15.31 -9.89
N LEU A 594 -9.66 15.58 -9.06
CA LEU A 594 -10.48 16.77 -9.14
C LEU A 594 -9.84 17.86 -8.27
N LYS A 595 -9.06 18.74 -8.89
CA LYS A 595 -8.43 19.85 -8.17
C LYS A 595 -9.36 21.07 -8.15
N PRO A 596 -9.77 21.56 -6.98
CA PRO A 596 -10.58 22.78 -6.91
C PRO A 596 -9.78 23.99 -7.42
N LEU A 597 -10.49 24.98 -7.96
CA LEU A 597 -9.94 26.26 -8.39
C LEU A 597 -9.66 27.22 -7.23
#